data_AF-A0A2M8LDM4-F1
#
_entry.id   AF-A0A2M8LDM4-F1
#
_cell.length_a   1.000
_cell.length_b   1.000
_cell.length_c   1.000
_cell.angle_alpha   90.00
_cell.angle_beta   90.00
_cell.angle_gamma   90.00
#
_symmetry.space_group_name_H-M   'P 1'
#
loop_
_entity.id
_entity.type
_entity.pdbx_description
1 polymer ?
#
loop_
_entity_poly.entity_id
_entity_poly.type
_entity_poly.pdbx_seq_one_letter_code
_entity_poly.pdbx_strand_id
1 'polypeptide(L)' 'MFHVTVATQEGEQTTHTVRLQETYWQKLTGSGKVSAQDLVEATFDFLLKREGNESILPEFDIAQVAEFFPEFEGVIRQQL' A
#
# COMPACT_ATOMS: atom_id res chain seq x y z
N MET A 1 10.34 6.71 -1.22
CA MET A 1 9.95 5.94 -2.42
C MET A 1 10.31 4.48 -2.16
N PHE A 2 9.43 3.56 -2.51
CA PHE A 2 9.61 2.12 -2.35
C PHE A 2 9.48 1.43 -3.71
N HIS A 3 10.21 0.33 -3.89
CA HIS A 3 10.04 -0.56 -5.03
C HIS A 3 9.54 -1.90 -4.47
N VAL A 4 8.35 -2.30 -4.89
CA VAL A 4 7.69 -3.51 -4.37
C VAL A 4 7.53 -4.49 -5.50
N THR A 5 7.95 -5.74 -5.27
CA THR A 5 7.71 -6.85 -6.20
C THR A 5 6.69 -7.79 -5.59
N VAL A 6 5.62 -8.08 -6.32
CA VAL A 6 4.58 -9.02 -5.91
C VAL A 6 4.66 -10.24 -6.82
N ALA A 7 4.74 -11.43 -6.23
CA ALA A 7 4.75 -12.70 -6.95
C ALA A 7 3.46 -13.49 -6.64
N THR A 8 2.81 -14.02 -7.68
CA THR A 8 1.68 -14.95 -7.51
C THR A 8 2.20 -16.37 -7.24
N GLN A 9 1.31 -17.27 -6.81
CA GLN A 9 1.65 -18.68 -6.62
C GLN A 9 2.04 -19.37 -7.94
N GLU A 10 1.59 -18.82 -9.07
CA GLU A 10 1.87 -19.32 -10.42
C GLU A 10 3.20 -18.79 -10.99
N GLY A 11 3.90 -17.93 -10.22
CA GLY A 11 5.22 -17.40 -10.57
C GLY A 11 5.19 -16.11 -11.40
N GLU A 12 4.02 -15.55 -11.65
CA GLU A 12 3.89 -14.24 -12.29
C GLU A 12 4.33 -13.14 -11.32
N GLN A 13 5.09 -12.16 -11.83
CA GLN A 13 5.67 -11.09 -11.02
C GLN A 13 5.31 -9.73 -11.59
N THR A 14 4.89 -8.82 -10.70
CA THR A 14 4.68 -7.40 -11.00
C THR A 14 5.59 -6.56 -10.12
N THR A 15 6.01 -5.40 -10.61
CA THR A 15 6.83 -4.44 -9.86
C THR A 15 6.15 -3.09 -9.83
N HIS A 16 6.18 -2.44 -8.67
CA HIS A 16 5.47 -1.20 -8.39
C HIS A 16 6.37 -0.18 -7.72
N THR A 17 6.33 1.06 -8.20
CA THR A 17 7.01 2.21 -7.61
C THR A 17 6.03 2.98 -6.74
N VAL A 18 6.29 3.03 -5.43
CA VAL A 18 5.34 3.56 -4.45
C VAL A 18 5.89 4.83 -3.83
N ARG A 19 5.15 5.91 -3.96
CA ARG A 19 5.39 7.17 -3.26
C ARG A 19 4.63 7.18 -1.94
N LEU A 20 5.31 7.68 -0.90
CA LEU A 20 4.74 7.87 0.42
C LEU A 20 5.26 9.19 0.97
N GLN A 21 4.35 10.13 1.15
CA GLN A 21 4.64 11.40 1.81
C GLN A 21 4.79 11.17 3.31
N GLU A 22 5.81 11.76 3.93
CA GLU A 22 6.07 11.65 5.38
C GLU A 22 4.86 12.09 6.21
N THR A 23 4.22 13.19 5.82
CA THR A 23 3.03 13.71 6.49
C THR A 23 1.85 12.75 6.44
N TYR A 24 1.67 12.05 5.31
CA TYR A 24 0.60 11.07 5.15
C TYR A 24 0.87 9.79 5.94
N TRP A 25 2.12 9.31 5.94
CA TRP A 25 2.57 8.21 6.79
C TRP A 25 2.32 8.49 8.26
N GLN A 26 2.75 9.66 8.76
CA GLN A 26 2.55 10.06 10.15
C GLN A 26 1.06 10.19 10.52
N LYS A 27 0.22 10.71 9.60
CA LYS A 27 -1.24 10.79 9.76
C LYS A 27 -1.88 9.40 9.91
N LEU A 28 -1.45 8.43 9.11
CA LEU A 28 -2.02 7.08 9.12
C LEU A 28 -1.56 6.26 10.32
N THR A 29 -0.29 6.37 10.71
CA THR A 29 0.35 5.51 11.73
C THR A 29 0.39 6.13 13.14
N GLY A 30 -0.24 7.29 13.34
CA GLY A 30 -0.25 7.96 14.64
C GLY A 30 1.14 8.42 15.09
N SER A 31 1.80 9.22 14.23
CA SER A 31 3.14 9.79 14.44
C SER A 31 4.31 8.80 14.29
N GLY A 32 4.21 7.86 13.36
CA GLY A 32 5.35 7.00 12.99
C GLY A 32 5.66 5.88 13.99
N LYS A 33 4.66 5.45 14.77
CA LYS A 33 4.77 4.27 15.64
C LYS A 33 5.03 2.98 14.85
N VAL A 34 4.63 2.99 13.59
CA VAL A 34 4.73 1.90 12.63
C VAL A 34 5.63 2.38 11.50
N SER A 35 6.52 1.51 11.00
CA SER A 35 7.49 1.94 10.00
C SER A 35 6.80 2.28 8.67
N ALA A 36 7.46 3.08 7.85
CA ALA A 36 6.96 3.37 6.50
C ALA A 36 6.90 2.09 5.64
N GLN A 37 7.78 1.12 5.89
CA GLN A 37 7.75 -0.19 5.23
C GLN A 37 6.51 -0.99 5.63
N ASP A 38 6.18 -1.08 6.91
CA ASP A 38 4.99 -1.81 7.38
C ASP A 38 3.70 -1.22 6.78
N LEU A 39 3.64 0.11 6.63
CA LEU A 39 2.52 0.76 5.94
C LEU A 39 2.43 0.36 4.46
N VAL A 40 3.57 0.29 3.77
CA VAL A 40 3.61 -0.16 2.36
C VAL A 40 3.17 -1.62 2.27
N GLU A 41 3.67 -2.51 3.12
CA GLU A 41 3.28 -3.92 3.15
C GLU A 41 1.77 -4.08 3.41
N ALA A 42 1.24 -3.42 4.44
CA ALA A 42 -0.19 -3.43 4.73
C ALA A 42 -1.05 -2.86 3.58
N THR A 43 -0.51 -1.89 2.81
CA THR A 43 -1.18 -1.36 1.62
C THR A 43 -1.28 -2.42 0.52
N PHE A 44 -0.22 -3.20 0.27
CA PHE A 44 -0.29 -4.28 -0.73
C PHE A 44 -1.19 -5.43 -0.26
N ASP A 45 -1.16 -5.78 1.02
CA ASP A 45 -2.13 -6.74 1.58
C ASP A 45 -3.58 -6.29 1.40
N PHE A 46 -3.85 -4.99 1.54
CA PHE A 46 -5.17 -4.41 1.32
C PHE A 46 -5.61 -4.52 -0.15
N LEU A 47 -4.71 -4.18 -1.08
CA LEU A 47 -4.98 -4.19 -2.53
C LEU A 47 -5.16 -5.63 -3.03
N LEU A 48 -4.26 -6.54 -2.67
CA LEU A 48 -4.29 -7.93 -3.13
C LEU A 48 -5.51 -8.73 -2.62
N LYS A 49 -6.19 -8.25 -1.58
CA LYS A 49 -7.49 -8.80 -1.15
C LYS A 49 -8.67 -8.37 -2.03
N ARG A 50 -8.49 -7.37 -2.91
CA ARG A 50 -9.55 -6.74 -3.72
C ARG A 50 -9.32 -6.88 -5.22
N GLU A 51 -8.07 -6.85 -5.65
CA GLU A 51 -7.69 -6.91 -7.05
C GLU A 51 -6.45 -7.80 -7.27
N GLY A 52 -6.28 -8.27 -8.50
CA GLY A 52 -5.08 -9.02 -8.90
C GLY A 52 -3.86 -8.10 -8.97
N ASN A 53 -2.65 -8.66 -8.82
CA ASN A 53 -1.41 -7.88 -8.84
C ASN A 53 -1.18 -7.13 -10.17
N GLU A 54 -1.67 -7.67 -11.28
CA GLU A 54 -1.66 -7.06 -12.62
C GLU A 54 -2.55 -5.81 -12.74
N SER A 55 -3.55 -5.66 -11.86
CA SER A 55 -4.46 -4.50 -11.84
C SER A 55 -3.90 -3.34 -11.00
N ILE A 56 -2.97 -3.64 -10.09
CA ILE A 56 -2.31 -2.62 -9.27
C ILE A 56 -1.44 -1.73 -10.17
N LEU A 57 -1.62 -0.42 -10.04
CA LEU A 57 -0.86 0.56 -10.81
C LEU A 57 0.67 0.33 -10.66
N PRO A 58 1.45 0.41 -11.76
CA PRO A 58 2.90 0.23 -11.71
C PRO A 58 3.59 1.38 -10.97
N GLU A 59 2.94 2.55 -10.86
CA GLU A 59 3.41 3.66 -10.04
C GLU A 59 2.23 4.41 -9.43
N PHE A 60 2.27 4.64 -8.11
CA PHE A 60 1.24 5.40 -7.41
C PHE A 60 1.76 6.02 -6.11
N ASP A 61 1.00 6.98 -5.57
CA ASP A 61 1.18 7.46 -4.19
C ASP A 61 0.17 6.74 -3.29
N ILE A 62 0.57 6.32 -2.09
CA ILE A 62 -0.33 5.62 -1.16
C ILE A 62 -1.60 6.45 -0.87
N ALA A 63 -1.53 7.78 -0.91
CA ALA A 63 -2.72 8.63 -0.76
C ALA A 63 -3.77 8.42 -1.87
N GLN A 64 -3.36 8.04 -3.09
CA GLN A 64 -4.29 7.75 -4.19
C GLN A 64 -5.13 6.51 -3.91
N VAL A 65 -4.66 5.56 -3.10
CA VAL A 65 -5.43 4.36 -2.74
C VAL A 65 -6.75 4.75 -2.06
N ALA A 66 -6.76 5.80 -1.23
CA ALA A 66 -7.97 6.29 -0.56
C ALA A 66 -8.99 6.93 -1.53
N GLU A 67 -8.55 7.37 -2.72
CA GLU A 67 -9.44 7.92 -3.75
C GLU A 67 -10.25 6.80 -4.44
N PHE A 68 -9.65 5.62 -4.61
CA PHE A 68 -10.32 4.44 -5.17
C PHE A 68 -11.04 3.61 -4.11
N PHE A 69 -10.52 3.58 -2.88
CA PHE A 69 -11.03 2.79 -1.78
C PHE A 69 -11.23 3.66 -0.52
N PRO A 70 -12.40 4.29 -0.35
CA PRO A 70 -12.67 5.18 0.78
C PRO A 70 -12.49 4.55 2.17
N GLU A 71 -12.59 3.22 2.28
CA GLU A 71 -12.38 2.48 3.53
C GLU A 71 -10.90 2.26 3.88
N PHE A 72 -9.99 2.52 2.95
CA PHE A 72 -8.55 2.22 3.06
C PHE A 72 -7.95 2.71 4.38
N GLU A 73 -8.07 4.01 4.68
CA GLU A 73 -7.47 4.58 5.90
C GLU A 73 -8.02 3.92 7.17
N GLY A 74 -9.30 3.55 7.18
CA GLY A 74 -9.95 2.90 8.32
C GLY A 74 -9.51 1.46 8.53
N VAL A 75 -9.27 0.72 7.44
CA VAL A 75 -8.74 -0.65 7.48
C VAL A 75 -7.27 -0.64 7.92
N ILE A 76 -6.46 0.24 7.34
CA ILE A 76 -5.03 0.34 7.66
C ILE A 76 -4.81 0.69 9.14
N ARG A 77 -5.58 1.65 9.69
CA ARG A 77 -5.51 2.00 11.12
C ARG A 77 -5.94 0.90 12.08
N GLN A 78 -6.68 -0.11 11.61
CA GLN A 78 -7.07 -1.27 12.43
C GLN A 78 -6.08 -2.43 12.29
N GLN A 79 -5.38 -2.50 11.15
CA GLN A 79 -4.38 -3.51 10.86
C GLN A 79 -3.01 -3.21 11.49
N LEU A 80 -2.67 -1.92 11.64
CA LEU A 80 -1.41 -1.40 12.17
C LEU A 80 -1.57 -0.77 13.55
#